data_AF-A0A3M6K8U0-F1
#
_entry.id   AF-A0A3M6K8U0-F1
#
_cell.length_a   1.000
_cell.length_b   1.000
_cell.length_c   1.000
_cell.angle_alpha   90.00
_cell.angle_beta   90.00
_cell.angle_gamma   90.00
#
_symmetry.space_group_name_H-M   'P 1'
#
loop_
_entity.id
_entity.type
_entity.pdbx_description
1 polymer ?
#
loop_
_entity_poly.entity_id
_entity_poly.type
_entity_poly.pdbx_seq_one_letter_code
_entity_poly.pdbx_strand_id
1 'polypeptide(L)'
;MTDSIFGQVVAVRKFANGDIELDFYHDDIVTEYRYSSDPSRLGNFPKELAETLASTLSTDICIEIFFGDDGTPTHVELEECDDEEDDEEEFDEDFVPEES
;
A
#
# COMPACT_ATOMS: atom_id res chain seq x y z
N MET A 1 2.82 -20.58 9.35
CA MET A 1 1.72 -19.66 8.98
C MET A 1 2.41 -18.57 8.20
N THR A 2 1.94 -18.24 7.01
CA THR A 2 2.48 -17.09 6.29
C THR A 2 1.89 -15.88 6.98
N ASP A 3 2.72 -15.11 7.68
CA ASP A 3 2.31 -13.84 8.24
C ASP A 3 2.30 -12.83 7.08
N SER A 4 1.14 -12.26 6.78
CA SER A 4 0.98 -11.19 5.79
C SER A 4 0.20 -10.03 6.40
N ILE A 5 0.48 -8.83 5.91
CA ILE A 5 -0.19 -7.60 6.34
C ILE A 5 -0.62 -6.83 5.10
N PHE A 6 -1.92 -6.63 4.95
CA PHE A 6 -2.53 -5.78 3.93
C PHE A 6 -2.67 -4.35 4.44
N GLY A 7 -2.32 -3.37 3.62
CA GLY A 7 -2.47 -1.96 3.99
C GLY A 7 -2.13 -1.01 2.85
N GLN A 8 -2.17 0.28 3.14
CA GLN A 8 -2.00 1.34 2.14
C GLN A 8 -0.62 1.98 2.26
N VAL A 9 0.07 2.16 1.14
CA VAL A 9 1.27 2.99 1.08
C VAL A 9 0.86 4.45 0.97
N VAL A 10 1.06 5.20 2.05
CA VAL A 10 0.67 6.62 2.12
C VAL A 10 1.77 7.54 1.61
N ALA A 11 3.04 7.14 1.72
CA ALA A 11 4.15 7.90 1.17
C ALA A 11 5.34 7.02 0.80
N VAL A 12 6.01 7.36 -0.30
CA VAL A 12 7.31 6.77 -0.67
C VAL A 12 8.30 7.88 -0.97
N ARG A 13 9.45 7.84 -0.30
CA ARG A 13 10.51 8.86 -0.41
C ARG A 13 11.80 8.20 -0.84
N LYS A 14 12.25 8.52 -2.06
CA LYS A 14 13.54 8.08 -2.58
C LYS A 14 14.58 9.20 -2.46
N PHE A 15 15.67 8.92 -1.78
CA PHE A 15 16.74 9.88 -1.55
C PHE A 15 17.87 9.70 -2.57
N ALA A 16 18.60 10.80 -2.86
CA ALA A 16 19.71 10.79 -3.81
C ALA A 16 20.89 9.89 -3.38
N ASN A 17 20.98 9.55 -2.09
CA ASN A 17 21.97 8.62 -1.54
C ASN A 17 21.60 7.14 -1.75
N GLY A 18 20.45 6.85 -2.38
CA GLY A 18 19.96 5.49 -2.60
C GLY A 18 19.12 4.91 -1.47
N ASP A 19 18.81 5.70 -0.44
CA ASP A 19 17.86 5.29 0.60
C ASP A 19 16.43 5.44 0.11
N ILE A 20 15.55 4.59 0.63
CA ILE A 20 14.12 4.62 0.36
C ILE A 20 13.38 4.49 1.69
N GLU A 21 12.48 5.42 1.96
CA GLU A 21 11.57 5.38 3.11
C GLU A 21 10.14 5.22 2.61
N LEU A 22 9.36 4.42 3.32
CA LEU A 22 7.98 4.07 2.98
C LEU A 22 7.13 4.18 4.23
N ASP A 23 6.05 4.95 4.16
CA ASP A 23 5.04 5.00 5.21
C ASP A 23 3.90 4.05 4.81
N PHE A 24 3.64 3.04 5.63
CA PHE A 24 2.64 2.02 5.40
C PHE A 24 1.56 2.09 6.48
N TYR A 25 0.33 2.38 6.08
CA TYR A 25 -0.84 2.47 6.94
C TYR A 25 -1.59 1.14 7.00
N HIS A 26 -1.76 0.60 8.19
CA HIS A 26 -2.50 -0.63 8.46
C HIS A 26 -3.06 -0.60 9.89
N ASP A 27 -4.32 -1.03 10.09
CA ASP A 27 -4.97 -1.16 11.41
C ASP A 27 -4.84 0.13 12.27
N ASP A 28 -5.12 1.29 11.67
CA ASP A 28 -4.99 2.62 12.30
C ASP A 28 -3.56 3.01 12.73
N ILE A 29 -2.54 2.27 12.27
CA ILE A 29 -1.13 2.47 12.60
C ILE A 29 -0.32 2.74 11.32
N VAL A 30 0.49 3.80 11.35
CA VAL A 30 1.51 4.03 10.31
C VAL A 30 2.83 3.38 10.74
N THR A 31 3.29 2.42 9.96
CA THR A 31 4.58 1.76 10.09
C THR A 31 5.56 2.34 9.08
N GLU A 32 6.70 2.85 9.57
CA GLU A 32 7.78 3.34 8.70
C GLU A 32 8.73 2.18 8.33
N TYR A 33 8.79 1.89 7.04
CA TYR A 33 9.77 0.99 6.44
C TYR A 33 10.89 1.78 5.80
N ARG A 34 12.11 1.25 5.88
CA ARG A 34 13.29 1.87 5.30
C ARG A 34 14.24 0.85 4.71
N TYR A 35 14.62 1.13 3.48
CA TYR A 35 15.80 0.58 2.85
C TYR A 35 16.94 1.62 2.91
N SER A 36 18.14 1.17 3.29
CA SER A 36 19.36 1.96 3.25
C SER A 36 20.37 1.30 2.33
N SER A 37 20.96 2.08 1.43
CA SER A 37 22.10 1.62 0.63
C SER A 37 23.39 1.57 1.45
N ASP A 38 23.42 2.25 2.60
CA ASP A 38 24.55 2.25 3.52
C ASP A 38 24.48 1.08 4.50
N PRO A 39 25.48 0.18 4.55
CA PRO A 39 25.48 -1.01 5.40
C PRO A 39 25.65 -0.72 6.89
N SER A 40 26.02 0.52 7.27
CA SER A 40 26.10 0.93 8.68
C SER A 40 24.75 1.37 9.25
N ARG A 41 23.74 1.57 8.40
CA ARG A 41 22.39 1.96 8.82
C ARG A 41 21.46 0.75 8.77
N LEU A 42 20.71 0.55 9.85
CA LEU A 42 19.68 -0.49 9.92
C LEU A 42 18.52 -0.12 8.98
N GLY A 43 18.33 -0.94 7.95
CA GLY A 43 17.11 -1.02 7.16
C GLY A 43 16.27 -2.21 7.61
N ASN A 44 14.96 -2.06 7.63
CA ASN A 44 13.98 -3.09 7.97
C ASN A 44 13.16 -3.53 6.74
N PHE A 45 13.52 -3.04 5.54
CA PHE A 45 12.83 -3.35 4.30
C PHE A 45 13.83 -3.76 3.20
N PRO A 46 13.56 -4.85 2.46
CA PRO A 46 14.45 -5.32 1.42
C PRO A 46 14.48 -4.37 0.23
N LYS A 47 15.67 -4.28 -0.39
CA LYS A 47 15.95 -3.38 -1.51
C LYS A 47 14.95 -3.53 -2.65
N GLU A 48 14.75 -4.76 -3.13
CA GLU A 48 13.96 -5.02 -4.34
C GLU A 48 12.50 -4.59 -4.18
N LEU A 49 11.92 -4.83 -2.99
CA LEU A 49 10.55 -4.40 -2.68
C LEU A 49 10.49 -2.87 -2.53
N ALA A 50 11.48 -2.26 -1.86
CA ALA A 50 11.57 -0.81 -1.73
C ALA A 50 11.66 -0.12 -3.10
N GLU A 51 12.48 -0.66 -4.00
CA GLU A 51 12.67 -0.13 -5.36
C GLU A 51 11.42 -0.31 -6.21
N THR A 52 10.70 -1.42 -6.04
CA THR A 52 9.43 -1.65 -6.74
C THR A 52 8.40 -0.61 -6.32
N LEU A 53 8.18 -0.42 -5.01
CA LEU A 53 7.25 0.58 -4.48
C LEU A 53 7.66 2.01 -4.85
N ALA A 54 8.95 2.32 -4.77
CA ALA A 54 9.48 3.61 -5.20
C ALA A 54 9.42 3.83 -6.72
N SER A 55 9.35 2.78 -7.53
CA SER A 55 9.16 2.89 -8.98
C SER A 55 7.70 3.10 -9.36
N THR A 56 6.78 2.57 -8.55
CA THR A 56 5.35 2.81 -8.71
C THR A 56 5.01 4.29 -8.48
N LEU A 57 5.73 5.00 -7.59
CA LEU A 57 5.62 6.45 -7.28
C LEU A 57 4.22 6.96 -6.86
N SER A 58 3.18 6.14 -6.97
CA SER A 58 1.84 6.46 -6.50
C SER A 58 1.79 6.32 -4.98
N THR A 59 1.49 7.43 -4.32
CA THR A 59 0.82 7.37 -3.01
C THR A 59 -0.57 6.78 -3.24
N ASP A 60 -1.15 6.18 -2.21
CA ASP A 60 -2.50 5.59 -2.28
C ASP A 60 -2.59 4.28 -3.07
N ILE A 61 -1.57 3.44 -2.98
CA ILE A 61 -1.63 2.05 -3.46
C ILE A 61 -1.82 1.10 -2.28
N CYS A 62 -2.70 0.12 -2.43
CA CYS A 62 -2.86 -0.95 -1.46
C CYS A 62 -1.94 -2.11 -1.82
N ILE A 63 -1.26 -2.63 -0.81
CA ILE A 63 -0.30 -3.71 -0.96
C ILE A 63 -0.48 -4.71 0.17
N GLU A 64 -0.21 -5.98 -0.13
CA GLU A 64 -0.03 -7.01 0.87
C GLU A 64 1.46 -7.34 1.01
N ILE A 65 1.99 -7.16 2.22
CA ILE A 65 3.38 -7.47 2.58
C ILE A 65 3.41 -8.85 3.23
N PHE A 66 4.15 -9.79 2.64
CA PHE A 66 4.36 -11.13 3.20
C PHE A 66 5.68 -11.20 3.96
N PHE A 67 5.63 -11.77 5.16
CA PHE A 67 6.76 -11.93 6.05
C PHE A 67 7.23 -13.40 6.07
N GLY A 68 8.54 -13.58 6.09
CA GLY A 68 9.15 -14.89 6.35
C GLY A 68 9.11 -15.25 7.84
N ASP A 69 9.54 -16.45 8.19
CA ASP A 69 9.58 -16.93 9.59
C ASP A 69 10.42 -16.03 10.53
N ASP A 70 11.36 -15.25 9.98
CA ASP A 70 12.18 -14.29 10.71
C ASP A 70 11.52 -12.90 10.89
N GLY A 71 10.26 -12.72 10.46
CA GLY A 71 9.52 -11.46 10.53
C GLY A 71 10.01 -10.38 9.56
N THR A 72 10.83 -10.75 8.58
CA THR A 72 11.35 -9.86 7.53
C THR A 72 10.43 -9.88 6.32
N PRO A 73 10.16 -8.73 5.66
CA PRO A 73 9.39 -8.72 4.41
C PRO A 73 10.12 -9.54 3.34
N THR A 74 9.40 -10.46 2.69
CA THR A 74 9.94 -11.33 1.64
C THR A 74 9.29 -11.09 0.29
N HIS A 75 8.00 -10.76 0.29
CA HIS A 75 7.22 -10.54 -0.91
C HIS A 75 6.22 -9.39 -0.71
N VAL A 76 5.89 -8.68 -1.78
CA VAL A 76 4.85 -7.67 -1.81
C VAL A 76 3.99 -7.93 -3.03
N GLU A 77 2.67 -7.99 -2.84
CA GLU A 77 1.68 -8.04 -3.91
C GLU A 77 0.93 -6.72 -3.96
N LEU A 78 0.65 -6.24 -5.18
CA LEU A 78 -0.22 -5.09 -5.39
C LEU A 78 -1.66 -5.60 -5.33
N GLU A 79 -2.45 -4.98 -4.47
CA GLU A 79 -3.85 -5.31 -4.28
C GLU A 79 -4.72 -4.13 -4.70
N GLU A 80 -5.95 -4.41 -5.07
CA GLU A 80 -6.96 -3.37 -5.27
C GLU A 80 -7.27 -2.78 -3.89
N CYS A 81 -7.22 -1.45 -3.76
CA CYS A 81 -7.81 -0.81 -2.59
C CYS A 81 -9.30 -1.10 -2.65
N ASP A 82 -9.89 -1.51 -1.53
CA ASP A 82 -11.33 -1.63 -1.42
C ASP A 82 -11.88 -0.19 -1.43
N ASP A 83 -12.11 0.33 -2.64
CA ASP A 83 -12.91 1.52 -2.86
C ASP A 83 -14.36 1.13 -2.48
N GLU A 84 -14.70 1.20 -1.19
CA GLU A 84 -16.09 1.22 -0.73
C GLU A 84 -16.80 2.54 -1.15
N GLU A 85 -16.60 2.99 -2.40
CA GLU A 85 -17.44 3.98 -3.08
C GLU A 85 -18.30 3.28 -4.13
N ASP A 86 -19.15 2.34 -3.68
CA ASP A 86 -20.30 1.86 -4.45
C ASP A 86 -21.59 2.05 -3.64
N ASP A 87 -21.85 3.30 -3.22
CA ASP A 87 -23.21 3.81 -3.14
C ASP A 87 -23.71 4.02 -4.59
N GLU A 88 -23.93 2.94 -5.34
CA GLU A 88 -24.78 2.98 -6.53
C GLU A 88 -26.20 3.32 -6.06
N GLU A 89 -26.52 4.62 -5.96
CA GLU A 89 -27.88 5.11 -5.82
C GLU A 89 -28.76 4.45 -6.90
N GLU A 90 -29.68 3.55 -6.51
CA GLU A 90 -30.73 3.02 -7.39
C GLU A 90 -31.48 4.21 -8.00
N PHE A 91 -31.18 4.53 -9.27
CA PHE A 91 -32.00 5.41 -10.08
C PHE A 91 -33.34 4.71 -10.33
N ASP A 92 -34.32 4.97 -9.47
CA ASP A 92 -35.72 4.55 -9.63
C ASP A 92 -36.31 5.28 -10.85
N GLU A 93 -36.25 4.62 -12.02
CA GLU A 93 -36.65 5.18 -13.32
C GLU A 93 -38.17 5.11 -13.61
N ASP A 94 -39.03 5.06 -12.59
CA ASP A 94 -40.49 4.95 -12.75
C ASP A 94 -41.27 6.17 -12.22
N PHE A 95 -40.86 7.40 -12.60
CA PHE A 95 -41.76 8.56 -12.54
C PHE A 95 -42.41 8.81 -13.91
N VAL A 96 -43.55 8.14 -14.15
CA VAL A 96 -44.51 8.54 -15.19
C VAL A 96 -45.53 9.53 -14.60
N PRO A 97 -45.43 10.84 -14.87
CA PRO A 97 -46.52 11.75 -14.54
C PRO A 97 -47.71 11.41 -15.45
N GLU A 98 -48.81 11.01 -14.80
CA GLU A 98 -50.12 10.85 -15.41
C GLU A 98 -50.57 12.20 -16.01
N GLU A 99 -50.55 12.34 -17.34
CA GLU A 99 -51.16 13.46 -18.05
C GLU A 99 -52.42 12.98 -18.79
N SER A 100 -53.57 13.26 -18.15
CA SER A 100 -54.93 13.59 -18.67
C SER A 100 -55.49 12.92 -19.92
#